data_AF-A0A1V2Q483-F1
#
_entry.id   AF-A0A1V2Q483-F1
#
_cell.length_a   1.000
_cell.length_b   1.000
_cell.length_c   1.000
_cell.angle_alpha   90.00
_cell.angle_beta   90.00
_cell.angle_gamma   90.00
#
_symmetry.space_group_name_H-M   'P 1'
#
loop_
_entity.id
_entity.type
_entity.pdbx_description
1 polymer ?
#
loop_
_entity_poly.entity_id
_entity_poly.type
_entity_poly.pdbx_seq_one_letter_code
_entity_poly.pdbx_strand_id
1 'polypeptide(L)'
;MTTDSNRRELAGFLRTRRERITPKEVGLPAGPRRRTTGLRREEVAVLAGLSPTWYTYLEQGRDIHPSPEVLDSLARVLSLSEDERRYMHRLAHGRTTPPEPLKGEISAEDLVQRLVKSSQDTPYPVYGANLYCDVIAWNRAAAEWYTDFGVLPVAERNMMRWLFSPEGKKRIEDWENDVADVVARWRSLIAPWGGENRLKALVDDLKRDPDFQRLWDGHDVRELRTKVRRFRHPRLGIQPMRVIVVQAAEFAPCLVAFHVPAQPADDSTLGDLGHGDPAGDGFR
;
A
#
# COMPACT_ATOMS: atom_id res chain seq x y z
N MET A 1 -16.80 8.87 8.08
CA MET A 1 -18.23 9.11 7.80
C MET A 1 -18.53 8.54 6.43
N THR A 2 -19.51 7.65 6.35
CA THR A 2 -19.93 7.03 5.09
C THR A 2 -20.83 8.01 4.35
N THR A 3 -20.53 8.30 3.08
CA THR A 3 -21.32 9.26 2.29
C THR A 3 -22.71 8.67 2.01
N ASP A 4 -23.70 9.54 1.80
CA ASP A 4 -25.06 9.11 1.45
C ASP A 4 -25.09 8.25 0.17
N SER A 5 -24.18 8.53 -0.78
CA SER A 5 -23.96 7.72 -1.98
C SER A 5 -23.53 6.30 -1.62
N ASN A 6 -22.52 6.13 -0.75
CA ASN A 6 -22.04 4.81 -0.34
C ASN A 6 -23.11 4.00 0.39
N ARG A 7 -23.96 4.65 1.21
CA ARG A 7 -25.09 3.97 1.88
C ARG A 7 -26.12 3.42 0.89
N ARG A 8 -26.47 4.21 -0.13
CA ARG A 8 -27.39 3.78 -1.19
C ARG A 8 -26.80 2.65 -2.03
N GLU A 9 -25.51 2.71 -2.32
CA GLU A 9 -24.80 1.65 -3.03
C GLU A 9 -24.71 0.36 -2.20
N LEU A 10 -24.44 0.46 -0.91
CA LEU A 10 -24.46 -0.69 0.02
C LEU A 10 -25.83 -1.35 0.07
N ALA A 11 -26.89 -0.54 0.17
CA ALA A 11 -28.26 -1.01 0.16
C ALA A 11 -28.63 -1.74 -1.14
N GLY A 12 -28.22 -1.19 -2.28
CA GLY A 12 -28.38 -1.82 -3.59
C GLY A 12 -27.62 -3.13 -3.69
N PHE A 13 -26.34 -3.13 -3.30
CA PHE A 13 -25.49 -4.32 -3.30
C PHE A 13 -26.10 -5.46 -2.48
N LEU A 14 -26.46 -5.21 -1.21
CA LEU A 14 -27.06 -6.22 -0.33
C LEU A 14 -28.36 -6.78 -0.91
N ARG A 15 -29.20 -5.92 -1.49
CA ARG A 15 -30.43 -6.34 -2.17
C ARG A 15 -30.14 -7.31 -3.32
N THR A 16 -29.17 -7.00 -4.17
CA THR A 16 -28.80 -7.89 -5.29
C THR A 16 -28.30 -9.25 -4.80
N ARG A 17 -27.52 -9.28 -3.71
CA ARG A 17 -26.97 -10.52 -3.15
C ARG A 17 -28.05 -11.38 -2.52
N ARG A 18 -28.93 -10.76 -1.74
CA ARG A 18 -30.12 -11.42 -1.16
C ARG A 18 -31.02 -12.04 -2.23
N GLU A 19 -31.24 -11.34 -3.33
CA GLU A 19 -32.14 -11.80 -4.40
C GLU A 19 -31.54 -12.91 -5.27
N ARG A 20 -30.21 -13.07 -5.25
CA ARG A 20 -29.48 -14.14 -5.96
C ARG A 20 -29.37 -15.43 -5.16
N ILE A 21 -29.12 -15.35 -3.85
CA ILE A 21 -28.97 -16.54 -3.02
C ILE A 21 -30.32 -17.21 -2.75
N THR A 22 -30.38 -18.51 -2.99
CA THR A 22 -31.58 -19.31 -2.83
C THR A 22 -31.75 -19.78 -1.38
N PRO A 23 -32.99 -20.01 -0.93
CA PRO A 23 -33.23 -20.55 0.41
C PRO A 23 -32.53 -21.88 0.67
N LYS A 24 -32.45 -22.74 -0.35
CA LYS A 24 -31.82 -24.06 -0.24
C LYS A 24 -30.32 -23.97 0.06
N GLU A 25 -29.63 -22.98 -0.51
CA GLU A 25 -28.19 -22.77 -0.29
C GLU A 25 -27.84 -22.41 1.16
N VAL A 26 -28.81 -21.88 1.91
CA VAL A 26 -28.66 -21.56 3.34
C VAL A 26 -29.44 -22.51 4.26
N GLY A 27 -29.84 -23.68 3.74
CA GLY A 27 -30.51 -24.72 4.53
C GLY A 27 -31.99 -24.46 4.83
N LEU A 28 -32.63 -23.48 4.17
CA LEU A 28 -34.05 -23.19 4.32
C LEU A 28 -34.91 -23.97 3.30
N PRO A 29 -36.11 -24.43 3.68
CA PRO A 29 -37.00 -25.13 2.76
C PRO A 29 -37.51 -24.19 1.66
N ALA A 30 -37.54 -24.72 0.43
CA ALA A 30 -38.26 -24.11 -0.69
C ALA A 30 -39.77 -24.32 -0.47
N GLY A 31 -40.38 -23.49 0.39
CA GLY A 31 -41.81 -23.60 0.69
C GLY A 31 -42.71 -23.46 -0.56
N PRO A 32 -43.88 -24.11 -0.59
CA PRO A 32 -44.71 -24.30 -1.80
C PRO A 32 -45.40 -23.04 -2.35
N ARG A 33 -45.22 -21.85 -1.75
CA ARG A 33 -45.83 -20.57 -2.16
C ARG A 33 -44.89 -19.37 -2.00
N ARG A 34 -43.65 -19.44 -2.48
CA ARG A 34 -42.76 -18.26 -2.53
C ARG A 34 -42.97 -17.45 -3.81
N ARG A 35 -43.17 -16.14 -3.66
CA ARG A 35 -43.16 -15.14 -4.76
C ARG A 35 -41.76 -14.65 -5.13
N THR A 36 -40.79 -14.80 -4.22
CA THR A 36 -39.40 -14.38 -4.42
C THR A 36 -38.50 -15.59 -4.64
N THR A 37 -37.66 -15.51 -5.67
CA THR A 37 -36.64 -16.52 -6.01
C THR A 37 -35.50 -16.56 -4.99
N GLY A 38 -35.06 -15.40 -4.49
CA GLY A 38 -34.04 -15.29 -3.44
C GLY A 38 -34.59 -15.24 -2.02
N LEU A 39 -33.70 -14.94 -1.07
CA LEU A 39 -34.04 -14.79 0.34
C LEU A 39 -34.93 -13.57 0.61
N ARG A 40 -35.79 -13.67 1.62
CA ARG A 40 -36.54 -12.53 2.19
C ARG A 40 -35.65 -11.78 3.18
N ARG A 41 -35.97 -10.50 3.42
CA ARG A 41 -35.26 -9.67 4.40
C ARG A 41 -35.24 -10.30 5.79
N GLU A 42 -36.38 -10.85 6.19
CA GLU A 42 -36.57 -11.52 7.48
C GLU A 42 -35.65 -12.74 7.63
N GLU A 43 -35.46 -13.49 6.54
CA GLU A 43 -34.62 -14.70 6.53
C GLU A 43 -33.15 -14.34 6.68
N VAL A 44 -32.69 -13.34 5.94
CA VAL A 44 -31.30 -12.84 6.09
C VAL A 44 -31.08 -12.32 7.50
N ALA A 45 -32.03 -11.54 8.03
CA ALA A 45 -31.92 -10.99 9.38
C ALA A 45 -31.81 -12.10 10.43
N VAL A 46 -32.67 -13.11 10.39
CA VAL A 46 -32.63 -14.25 11.31
C VAL A 46 -31.31 -15.02 11.19
N LEU A 47 -30.88 -15.35 9.97
CA LEU A 47 -29.63 -16.09 9.74
C LEU A 47 -28.38 -15.30 10.18
N ALA A 48 -28.43 -13.97 10.08
CA ALA A 48 -27.32 -13.09 10.47
C ALA A 48 -27.33 -12.70 11.95
N GLY A 49 -28.36 -13.09 12.72
CA GLY A 49 -28.53 -12.70 14.12
C GLY A 49 -28.96 -11.23 14.30
N LEU A 50 -29.70 -10.67 13.34
CA LEU A 50 -30.12 -9.27 13.29
C LEU A 50 -31.64 -9.13 13.41
N SER A 51 -32.10 -7.94 13.80
CA SER A 51 -33.52 -7.57 13.73
C SER A 51 -33.96 -7.40 12.26
N PRO A 52 -35.13 -7.94 11.84
CA PRO A 52 -35.69 -7.72 10.51
C PRO A 52 -35.87 -6.24 10.15
N THR A 53 -36.26 -5.42 11.12
CA THR A 53 -36.40 -3.97 10.96
C THR A 53 -35.05 -3.31 10.70
N TRP A 54 -34.01 -3.73 11.43
CA TRP A 54 -32.68 -3.19 11.27
C TRP A 54 -32.08 -3.53 9.89
N TYR A 55 -32.23 -4.78 9.44
CA TYR A 55 -31.80 -5.17 8.09
C TYR A 55 -32.60 -4.44 6.99
N THR A 56 -33.88 -4.17 7.23
CA THR A 56 -34.70 -3.36 6.31
C THR A 56 -34.16 -1.93 6.20
N TYR A 57 -33.74 -1.31 7.31
CA TYR A 57 -33.12 0.02 7.29
C TYR A 57 -31.79 0.01 6.53
N LEU A 58 -31.01 -1.06 6.65
CA LEU A 58 -29.77 -1.25 5.89
C LEU A 58 -30.05 -1.29 4.37
N GLU A 59 -31.03 -2.07 3.94
CA GLU A 59 -31.45 -2.16 2.52
C GLU A 59 -32.22 -0.94 1.99
N GLN A 60 -32.59 0.00 2.87
CA GLN A 60 -33.15 1.29 2.52
C GLN A 60 -32.08 2.39 2.42
N GLY A 61 -30.84 2.10 2.81
CA GLY A 61 -29.76 3.08 2.83
C GLY A 61 -29.94 4.15 3.91
N ARG A 62 -30.67 3.83 5.00
CA ARG A 62 -30.82 4.75 6.13
C ARG A 62 -29.46 4.99 6.80
N ASP A 63 -29.38 6.08 7.56
CA ASP A 63 -28.17 6.43 8.31
C ASP A 63 -27.97 5.52 9.52
N ILE A 64 -27.54 4.29 9.25
CA ILE A 64 -27.13 3.30 10.23
C ILE A 64 -25.73 2.81 9.89
N HIS A 65 -24.92 2.55 10.91
CA HIS A 65 -23.53 2.16 10.75
C HIS A 65 -23.38 0.70 11.20
N PRO A 66 -23.36 -0.28 10.27
CA PRO A 66 -23.07 -1.67 10.61
C PRO A 66 -21.67 -1.78 11.23
N SER A 67 -21.48 -2.62 12.25
CA SER A 67 -20.13 -2.94 12.72
C SER A 67 -19.44 -3.94 11.77
N PRO A 68 -18.11 -4.08 11.81
CA PRO A 68 -17.40 -5.09 11.03
C PRO A 68 -17.95 -6.51 11.23
N GLU A 69 -18.32 -6.87 12.47
CA GLU A 69 -18.87 -8.19 12.81
C GLU A 69 -20.25 -8.41 12.18
N VAL A 70 -21.08 -7.36 12.11
CA VAL A 70 -22.37 -7.41 11.41
C VAL A 70 -22.16 -7.62 9.92
N LEU A 71 -21.19 -6.93 9.31
CA LEU A 71 -20.85 -7.11 7.91
C LEU A 71 -20.31 -8.52 7.63
N ASP A 72 -19.45 -9.06 8.49
CA ASP A 72 -18.92 -10.42 8.33
C ASP A 72 -20.03 -11.48 8.52
N SER A 73 -20.99 -11.25 9.42
CA SER A 73 -22.17 -12.10 9.54
C SER A 73 -23.01 -12.11 8.25
N LEU A 74 -23.27 -10.92 7.69
CA LEU A 74 -23.97 -10.78 6.42
C LEU A 74 -23.21 -11.43 5.26
N ALA A 75 -21.87 -11.30 5.24
CA ALA A 75 -21.03 -11.91 4.22
C ALA A 75 -21.17 -13.44 4.20
N ARG A 76 -21.18 -14.07 5.38
CA ARG A 76 -21.41 -15.52 5.51
C ARG A 76 -22.80 -15.94 5.06
N VAL A 77 -23.84 -15.24 5.51
CA VAL A 77 -25.24 -15.58 5.21
C VAL A 77 -25.56 -15.42 3.73
N LEU A 78 -25.00 -14.41 3.08
CA LEU A 78 -25.19 -14.14 1.66
C LEU A 78 -24.17 -14.87 0.77
N SER A 79 -23.34 -15.75 1.35
CA SER A 79 -22.29 -16.49 0.67
C SER A 79 -21.42 -15.60 -0.22
N LEU A 80 -21.06 -14.41 0.27
CA LEU A 80 -20.26 -13.45 -0.48
C LEU A 80 -18.86 -14.02 -0.74
N SER A 81 -18.36 -13.78 -1.96
CA SER A 81 -16.93 -13.96 -2.20
C SER A 81 -16.12 -13.01 -1.33
N GLU A 82 -14.83 -13.30 -1.18
CA GLU A 82 -13.95 -12.44 -0.39
C GLU A 82 -13.83 -11.02 -1.00
N ASP A 83 -13.90 -10.88 -2.32
CA ASP A 83 -13.97 -9.56 -2.99
C ASP A 83 -15.27 -8.81 -2.68
N GLU A 84 -16.38 -9.53 -2.66
CA GLU A 84 -17.71 -8.99 -2.34
C GLU A 84 -17.80 -8.55 -0.88
N ARG A 85 -17.22 -9.32 0.03
CA ARG A 85 -17.07 -8.96 1.44
C ARG A 85 -16.25 -7.67 1.57
N ARG A 86 -15.09 -7.56 0.92
CA ARG A 86 -14.26 -6.35 0.94
C ARG A 86 -14.98 -5.14 0.35
N TYR A 87 -15.67 -5.30 -0.77
CA TYR A 87 -16.46 -4.23 -1.37
C TYR A 87 -17.55 -3.73 -0.42
N MET A 88 -18.26 -4.63 0.25
CA MET A 88 -19.25 -4.28 1.27
C MET A 88 -18.64 -3.47 2.43
N HIS A 89 -17.49 -3.90 2.96
CA HIS A 89 -16.74 -3.16 3.99
C HIS A 89 -16.27 -1.79 3.47
N ARG A 90 -15.85 -1.68 2.20
CA ARG A 90 -15.46 -0.41 1.57
C ARG A 90 -16.62 0.56 1.54
N LEU A 91 -17.80 0.11 1.15
CA LEU A 91 -19.00 0.94 1.12
C LEU A 91 -19.41 1.37 2.53
N ALA A 92 -19.32 0.48 3.52
CA ALA A 92 -19.74 0.75 4.88
C ALA A 92 -18.76 1.64 5.68
N HIS A 93 -17.45 1.53 5.44
CA HIS A 93 -16.41 2.15 6.28
C HIS A 93 -15.42 3.04 5.53
N GLY A 94 -15.45 3.05 4.19
CA GLY A 94 -14.49 3.78 3.36
C GLY A 94 -13.05 3.23 3.42
N ARG A 95 -12.84 2.09 4.08
CA ARG A 95 -11.55 1.41 4.22
C ARG A 95 -11.69 -0.03 3.76
N THR A 96 -10.67 -0.55 3.06
CA THR A 96 -10.50 -1.99 2.85
C THR A 96 -9.20 -2.43 3.50
N THR A 97 -9.27 -3.52 4.26
CA THR A 97 -8.10 -4.38 4.45
C THR A 97 -7.63 -4.82 3.05
N PRO A 98 -6.33 -4.75 2.73
CA PRO A 98 -5.80 -5.30 1.49
C PRO A 98 -6.23 -6.76 1.29
N PRO A 99 -6.28 -7.26 0.05
CA PRO A 99 -6.54 -8.68 -0.17
C PRO A 99 -5.57 -9.55 0.61
N GLU A 100 -6.04 -10.64 1.22
CA GLU A 100 -5.13 -11.70 1.61
C GLU A 100 -4.52 -12.31 0.33
N PRO A 101 -3.19 -12.52 0.29
CA PRO A 101 -2.53 -13.20 -0.83
C PRO A 101 -3.19 -14.55 -1.10
N LEU A 102 -3.43 -14.89 -2.37
CA LEU A 102 -3.91 -16.24 -2.70
C LEU A 102 -2.80 -17.26 -2.41
N LYS A 103 -3.19 -18.45 -1.95
CA LYS A 103 -2.23 -19.55 -1.72
C LYS A 103 -1.54 -19.92 -3.03
N GLY A 104 -0.20 -19.79 -3.07
CA GLY A 104 0.63 -20.13 -4.23
C GLY A 104 1.06 -18.93 -5.08
N GLU A 105 0.72 -17.71 -4.69
CA GLU A 105 1.21 -16.49 -5.36
C GLU A 105 2.68 -16.18 -5.03
N ILE A 106 3.35 -15.52 -5.97
CA ILE A 106 4.69 -14.96 -5.77
C ILE A 106 4.60 -13.94 -4.62
N SER A 107 5.54 -13.98 -3.67
CA SER A 107 5.50 -13.03 -2.56
C SER A 107 5.64 -11.58 -3.05
N ALA A 108 5.11 -10.64 -2.28
CA ALA A 108 5.24 -9.20 -2.56
C ALA A 108 6.70 -8.79 -2.79
N GLU A 109 7.60 -9.31 -1.96
CA GLU A 109 9.03 -9.01 -2.00
C GLU A 109 9.66 -9.60 -3.26
N ASP A 110 9.31 -10.82 -3.65
CA ASP A 110 9.78 -11.46 -4.88
C ASP A 110 9.31 -10.69 -6.13
N LEU A 111 8.05 -10.22 -6.16
CA LEU A 111 7.54 -9.40 -7.27
C LEU A 111 8.30 -8.09 -7.39
N VAL A 112 8.54 -7.42 -6.26
CA VAL A 112 9.34 -6.18 -6.22
C VAL A 112 10.77 -6.44 -6.69
N GLN A 113 11.42 -7.52 -6.24
CA GLN A 113 12.75 -7.89 -6.72
C GLN A 113 12.78 -8.12 -8.23
N ARG A 114 11.79 -8.83 -8.79
CA ARG A 114 11.69 -9.06 -10.24
C ARG A 114 11.50 -7.75 -11.02
N LEU A 115 10.64 -6.85 -10.53
CA LEU A 115 10.37 -5.56 -11.17
C LEU A 115 11.60 -4.63 -11.14
N VAL A 116 12.33 -4.60 -10.03
CA VAL A 116 13.57 -3.83 -9.95
C VAL A 116 14.64 -4.46 -10.87
N LYS A 117 14.74 -5.79 -10.91
CA LYS A 117 15.67 -6.50 -11.78
C LYS A 117 15.42 -6.22 -13.27
N SER A 118 14.17 -6.02 -13.70
CA SER A 118 13.87 -5.63 -15.09
C SER A 118 14.32 -4.20 -15.45
N SER A 119 14.79 -3.44 -14.46
CA SER A 119 15.33 -2.08 -14.63
C SER A 119 16.85 -2.01 -14.43
N GLN A 120 17.56 -3.13 -14.56
CA GLN A 120 19.00 -3.17 -14.29
C GLN A 120 19.82 -2.27 -15.23
N ASP A 121 19.39 -2.13 -16.48
CA ASP A 121 20.12 -1.42 -17.53
C ASP A 121 19.73 0.06 -17.68
N THR A 122 18.74 0.55 -16.93
CA THR A 122 18.41 1.99 -16.95
C THR A 122 19.44 2.81 -16.17
N PRO A 123 19.83 3.99 -16.66
CA PRO A 123 20.73 4.90 -15.95
C PRO A 123 20.08 5.56 -14.73
N TYR A 124 18.77 5.36 -14.52
CA TYR A 124 18.02 5.99 -13.45
C TYR A 124 17.76 5.06 -12.26
N PRO A 125 17.83 5.59 -11.03
CA PRO A 125 17.72 4.76 -9.84
C PRO A 125 16.31 4.20 -9.69
N VAL A 126 16.24 2.89 -9.47
CA VAL A 126 15.03 2.15 -9.12
C VAL A 126 15.35 1.28 -7.92
N TYR A 127 14.53 1.40 -6.88
CA TYR A 127 14.65 0.53 -5.70
C TYR A 127 13.28 0.11 -5.17
N GLY A 128 13.26 -1.04 -4.52
CA GLY A 128 12.11 -1.61 -3.84
C GLY A 128 12.29 -1.56 -2.33
N ALA A 129 11.22 -1.24 -1.61
CA ALA A 129 11.23 -1.24 -0.14
C ALA A 129 9.93 -1.79 0.45
N ASN A 130 10.01 -2.33 1.67
CA ASN A 130 8.85 -2.83 2.42
C ASN A 130 8.28 -1.75 3.40
N LEU A 131 7.29 -2.13 4.22
CA LEU A 131 6.64 -1.23 5.21
C LEU A 131 7.63 -0.55 6.16
N TYR A 132 8.67 -1.29 6.52
CA TYR A 132 9.68 -0.91 7.49
C TYR A 132 10.76 -0.03 6.86
N CYS A 133 10.60 0.37 5.59
CA CYS A 133 11.59 1.05 4.78
C CYS A 133 12.86 0.22 4.52
N ASP A 134 12.83 -1.10 4.73
CA ASP A 134 13.97 -1.94 4.34
C ASP A 134 14.07 -1.96 2.83
N VAL A 135 15.27 -1.76 2.31
CA VAL A 135 15.54 -1.82 0.87
C VAL A 135 15.76 -3.28 0.50
N ILE A 136 14.78 -3.85 -0.20
CA ILE A 136 14.72 -5.28 -0.55
C ILE A 136 15.24 -5.56 -1.97
N ALA A 137 15.35 -4.53 -2.81
CA ALA A 137 15.90 -4.61 -4.16
C ALA A 137 16.36 -3.23 -4.64
N TRP A 138 17.40 -3.16 -5.46
CA TRP A 138 17.88 -1.93 -6.10
C TRP A 138 18.60 -2.25 -7.40
N ASN A 139 18.52 -1.36 -8.40
CA ASN A 139 19.29 -1.49 -9.63
C ASN A 139 20.69 -0.85 -9.48
N ARG A 140 21.55 -1.01 -10.50
CA ARG A 140 22.91 -0.43 -10.50
C ARG A 140 22.89 1.08 -10.29
N ALA A 141 21.99 1.79 -10.98
CA ALA A 141 21.87 3.23 -10.82
C ALA A 141 21.50 3.62 -9.37
N ALA A 142 20.62 2.88 -8.69
CA ALA A 142 20.33 3.15 -7.28
C ALA A 142 21.58 3.07 -6.39
N ALA A 143 22.50 2.14 -6.65
CA ALA A 143 23.79 2.09 -5.95
C ALA A 143 24.65 3.35 -6.18
N GLU A 144 24.66 3.86 -7.40
CA GLU A 144 25.43 5.06 -7.76
C GLU A 144 24.83 6.35 -7.20
N TRP A 145 23.50 6.49 -7.26
CA TRP A 145 22.78 7.69 -6.88
C TRP A 145 22.57 7.81 -5.37
N TYR A 146 22.32 6.68 -4.69
CA TYR A 146 22.12 6.60 -3.25
C TYR A 146 23.38 6.08 -2.54
N THR A 147 23.48 4.75 -2.47
CA THR A 147 24.59 4.00 -1.87
C THR A 147 24.45 2.54 -2.32
N ASP A 148 25.56 1.79 -2.33
CA ASP A 148 25.49 0.37 -2.60
C ASP A 148 24.94 -0.38 -1.37
N PHE A 149 23.64 -0.68 -1.38
CA PHE A 149 23.02 -1.44 -0.31
C PHE A 149 23.59 -2.87 -0.18
N GLY A 150 24.28 -3.39 -1.20
CA GLY A 150 24.85 -4.73 -1.22
C GLY A 150 26.00 -4.91 -0.23
N VAL A 151 26.78 -3.84 0.00
CA VAL A 151 27.91 -3.86 0.95
C VAL A 151 27.46 -3.68 2.40
N LEU A 152 26.22 -3.23 2.62
CA LEU A 152 25.66 -3.07 3.97
C LEU A 152 25.14 -4.41 4.50
N PRO A 153 25.29 -4.68 5.82
CA PRO A 153 24.58 -5.77 6.48
C PRO A 153 23.07 -5.69 6.22
N VAL A 154 22.41 -6.83 6.07
CA VAL A 154 20.97 -6.88 5.73
C VAL A 154 20.12 -6.04 6.69
N ALA A 155 20.43 -6.04 7.99
CA ALA A 155 19.71 -5.28 9.00
C ALA A 155 19.87 -3.75 8.87
N GLU A 156 20.88 -3.28 8.15
CA GLU A 156 21.19 -1.86 7.96
C GLU A 156 20.67 -1.31 6.63
N ARG A 157 20.19 -2.18 5.72
CA ARG A 157 19.62 -1.80 4.42
C ARG A 157 18.25 -1.18 4.60
N ASN A 158 18.22 0.08 5.04
CA ASN A 158 16.98 0.78 5.34
C ASN A 158 17.02 2.22 4.82
N MET A 159 16.03 2.57 3.99
CA MET A 159 15.99 3.88 3.33
C MET A 159 15.82 5.01 4.34
N MET A 160 15.04 4.83 5.41
CA MET A 160 14.89 5.87 6.43
C MET A 160 16.22 6.10 7.15
N ARG A 161 16.93 5.04 7.55
CA ARG A 161 18.27 5.17 8.12
C ARG A 161 19.25 5.88 7.18
N TRP A 162 19.23 5.52 5.90
CA TRP A 162 20.08 6.17 4.91
C TRP A 162 19.76 7.66 4.76
N LEU A 163 18.48 8.05 4.71
CA LEU A 163 18.07 9.45 4.60
C LEU A 163 18.63 10.31 5.75
N PHE A 164 18.68 9.79 6.97
CA PHE A 164 19.23 10.50 8.14
C PHE A 164 20.75 10.34 8.30
N SER A 165 21.39 9.48 7.52
CA SER A 165 22.85 9.33 7.52
C SER A 165 23.57 10.57 6.96
N PRO A 166 24.86 10.77 7.28
CA PRO A 166 25.67 11.83 6.68
C PRO A 166 25.72 11.78 5.14
N GLU A 167 25.65 10.58 4.54
CA GLU A 167 25.58 10.45 3.08
C GLU A 167 24.23 10.95 2.54
N GLY A 168 23.11 10.52 3.12
CA GLY A 168 21.77 10.97 2.72
C GLY A 168 21.61 12.49 2.80
N LYS A 169 22.10 13.11 3.88
CA LYS A 169 22.15 14.57 4.08
C LYS A 169 22.97 15.28 2.99
N LYS A 170 24.02 14.65 2.47
CA LYS A 170 24.85 15.21 1.38
C LYS A 170 24.24 14.98 0.00
N ARG A 171 23.61 13.83 -0.24
CA ARG A 171 23.08 13.42 -1.55
C ARG A 171 21.78 14.12 -1.92
N ILE A 172 21.04 14.68 -0.96
CA ILE A 172 19.81 15.44 -1.22
C ILE A 172 20.11 16.92 -1.04
N GLU A 173 19.75 17.74 -2.03
CA GLU A 173 20.02 19.18 -1.98
C GLU A 173 19.15 19.90 -0.95
N ASP A 174 17.84 19.73 -1.05
CA ASP A 174 16.84 20.31 -0.15
C ASP A 174 16.42 19.28 0.91
N TRP A 175 17.43 18.79 1.66
CA TRP A 175 17.27 17.65 2.55
C TRP A 175 16.17 17.87 3.59
N GLU A 176 16.11 19.03 4.23
CA GLU A 176 15.10 19.28 5.27
C GLU A 176 13.67 19.11 4.74
N ASN A 177 13.34 19.72 3.60
CA ASN A 177 11.98 19.67 3.05
C ASN A 177 11.65 18.31 2.41
N ASP A 178 12.61 17.68 1.74
CA ASP A 178 12.41 16.41 1.07
C ASP A 178 12.29 15.24 2.05
N VAL A 179 13.03 15.27 3.17
CA VAL A 179 12.92 14.23 4.21
C VAL A 179 11.70 14.47 5.08
N ALA A 180 11.34 15.71 5.42
CA ALA A 180 10.07 16.01 6.09
C ALA A 180 8.86 15.44 5.31
N ASP A 181 8.88 15.58 3.99
CA ASP A 181 7.88 14.98 3.10
C ASP A 181 7.84 13.45 3.18
N VAL A 182 9.00 12.77 3.20
CA VAL A 182 9.05 11.30 3.34
C VAL A 182 8.51 10.87 4.70
N VAL A 183 8.92 11.52 5.78
CA VAL A 183 8.48 11.19 7.14
C VAL A 183 6.96 11.34 7.28
N ALA A 184 6.40 12.44 6.79
CA ALA A 184 4.96 12.70 6.84
C ALA A 184 4.14 11.66 6.04
N ARG A 185 4.65 11.22 4.89
CA ARG A 185 4.01 10.18 4.07
C ARG A 185 4.14 8.80 4.71
N TRP A 186 5.31 8.48 5.23
CA TRP A 186 5.54 7.20 5.89
C TRP A 186 4.66 7.06 7.13
N ARG A 187 4.49 8.12 7.92
CA ARG A 187 3.51 8.17 9.01
C ARG A 187 2.10 7.83 8.56
N SER A 188 1.62 8.47 7.49
CA SER A 188 0.29 8.17 6.94
C SER A 188 0.19 6.74 6.43
N LEU A 189 1.25 6.23 5.80
CA LEU A 189 1.33 4.87 5.29
C LEU A 189 1.25 3.85 6.42
N ILE A 190 2.00 4.01 7.50
CA ILE A 190 2.06 2.99 8.56
C ILE A 190 0.92 3.08 9.59
N ALA A 191 0.05 4.11 9.51
CA ALA A 191 -1.01 4.34 10.49
C ALA A 191 -1.94 3.13 10.72
N PRO A 192 -2.34 2.34 9.71
CA PRO A 192 -3.11 1.11 9.92
C PRO A 192 -2.37 0.02 10.71
N TRP A 193 -1.04 0.07 10.76
CA TRP A 193 -0.16 -0.93 11.38
C TRP A 193 0.45 -0.45 12.71
N GLY A 194 -0.11 0.58 13.35
CA GLY A 194 0.43 1.16 14.58
C GLY A 194 0.55 0.21 15.79
N GLY A 195 -0.06 -0.99 15.72
CA GLY A 195 0.08 -2.05 16.71
C GLY A 195 1.39 -2.85 16.61
N GLU A 196 2.03 -2.88 15.44
CA GLU A 196 3.17 -3.76 15.12
C GLU A 196 4.43 -3.41 15.91
N ASN A 197 4.96 -4.39 16.66
CA ASN A 197 6.12 -4.20 17.54
C ASN A 197 7.38 -3.78 16.76
N ARG A 198 7.56 -4.31 15.55
CA ARG A 198 8.71 -3.98 14.70
C ARG A 198 8.67 -2.53 14.21
N LEU A 199 7.49 -2.00 13.87
CA LEU A 199 7.34 -0.60 13.49
C LEU A 199 7.63 0.33 14.68
N LYS A 200 7.11 0.00 15.87
CA LYS A 200 7.40 0.75 17.10
C LYS A 200 8.90 0.81 17.38
N ALA A 201 9.57 -0.34 17.37
CA ALA A 201 11.01 -0.42 17.60
C ALA A 201 11.82 0.38 16.57
N LEU A 202 11.41 0.37 15.29
CA LEU A 202 12.05 1.17 14.25
C LEU A 202 11.86 2.68 14.50
N VAL A 203 10.64 3.13 14.83
CA VAL A 203 10.38 4.54 15.16
C VAL A 203 11.20 4.98 16.36
N ASP A 204 11.25 4.18 17.43
CA ASP A 204 12.00 4.48 18.65
C ASP A 204 13.51 4.59 18.39
N ASP A 205 14.03 3.72 17.52
CA ASP A 205 15.44 3.78 17.14
C ASP A 205 15.75 4.99 16.24
N LEU A 206 14.88 5.31 15.28
CA LEU A 206 15.02 6.51 14.43
C LEU A 206 14.91 7.81 15.25
N LYS A 207 14.10 7.83 16.32
CA LYS A 207 14.01 8.96 17.27
C LYS A 207 15.30 9.29 18.01
N ARG A 208 16.34 8.45 17.92
CA ARG A 208 17.67 8.78 18.42
C ARG A 208 18.36 9.88 17.59
N ASP A 209 17.95 10.06 16.33
CA ASP A 209 18.35 11.20 15.52
C ASP A 209 17.46 12.43 15.85
N PRO A 210 18.03 13.57 16.28
CA PRO A 210 17.25 14.75 16.65
C PRO A 210 16.39 15.33 15.52
N ASP A 211 16.84 15.24 14.26
CA ASP A 211 16.06 15.72 13.13
C ASP A 211 14.86 14.80 12.87
N PHE A 212 15.05 13.49 12.95
CA PHE A 212 13.93 12.55 12.82
C PHE A 212 12.92 12.77 13.94
N GLN A 213 13.40 12.88 15.19
CA GLN A 213 12.54 13.12 16.34
C GLN A 213 11.69 14.38 16.14
N ARG A 214 12.31 15.49 15.75
CA ARG A 214 11.62 16.76 15.49
C ARG A 214 10.55 16.62 14.41
N LEU A 215 10.88 15.97 13.29
CA LEU A 215 9.93 15.75 12.18
C LEU A 215 8.78 14.82 12.59
N TRP A 216 9.08 13.77 13.35
CA TRP A 216 8.09 12.83 13.83
C TRP A 216 7.16 13.49 14.86
N ASP A 217 7.68 14.17 15.87
CA ASP A 217 6.88 14.80 16.92
C ASP A 217 6.08 16.02 16.41
N GLY A 218 6.38 16.52 15.20
CA GLY A 218 5.54 17.51 14.50
C GLY A 218 4.20 16.98 13.98
N HIS A 219 4.02 15.65 13.90
CA HIS A 219 2.76 15.00 13.50
C HIS A 219 2.22 15.35 12.09
N ASP A 220 3.05 15.91 11.23
CA ASP A 220 2.67 16.21 9.84
C ASP A 220 2.28 14.93 9.09
N VAL A 221 1.21 15.04 8.30
CA VAL A 221 0.70 13.95 7.45
C VAL A 221 0.56 14.45 6.02
N ARG A 222 0.99 13.63 5.07
CA ARG A 222 0.91 13.97 3.64
C ARG A 222 0.49 12.75 2.84
N GLU A 223 -0.36 12.98 1.84
CA GLU A 223 -0.70 11.96 0.87
C GLU A 223 0.47 11.68 -0.08
N LEU A 224 0.48 10.48 -0.67
CA LEU A 224 1.46 10.12 -1.66
C LEU A 224 1.27 10.97 -2.94
N ARG A 225 2.28 11.78 -3.27
CA ARG A 225 2.31 12.64 -4.47
C ARG A 225 3.66 12.53 -5.17
N THR A 226 3.68 12.48 -6.49
CA THR A 226 4.94 12.61 -7.24
C THR A 226 5.56 13.98 -6.97
N LYS A 227 6.87 14.02 -6.70
CA LYS A 227 7.61 15.26 -6.44
C LYS A 227 8.94 15.24 -7.18
N VAL A 228 9.36 16.40 -7.67
CA VAL A 228 10.73 16.60 -8.14
C VAL A 228 11.61 16.83 -6.92
N ARG A 229 12.69 16.06 -6.82
CA ARG A 229 13.74 16.15 -5.80
C ARG A 229 15.07 16.39 -6.49
N ARG A 230 15.97 17.11 -5.86
CA ARG A 230 17.28 17.43 -6.43
C ARG A 230 18.35 16.61 -5.73
N PHE A 231 18.95 15.70 -6.48
CA PHE A 231 19.95 14.76 -5.98
C PHE A 231 21.35 15.18 -6.44
N ARG A 232 22.33 15.16 -5.52
CA ARG A 232 23.75 15.33 -5.83
C ARG A 232 24.33 13.99 -6.26
N HIS A 233 24.50 13.82 -7.56
CA HIS A 233 25.20 12.67 -8.14
C HIS A 233 26.72 12.90 -8.10
N PRO A 234 27.55 11.90 -7.75
CA PRO A 234 28.99 12.08 -7.57
C PRO A 234 29.71 12.57 -8.83
N ARG A 235 29.20 12.21 -10.01
CA ARG A 235 29.80 12.55 -11.32
C ARG A 235 29.04 13.63 -12.09
N LEU A 236 27.73 13.74 -11.88
CA LEU A 236 26.84 14.58 -12.70
C LEU A 236 26.40 15.87 -11.97
N GLY A 237 26.87 16.08 -10.73
CA GLY A 237 26.43 17.20 -9.92
C GLY A 237 24.96 17.09 -9.52
N ILE A 238 24.29 18.23 -9.38
CA ILE A 238 22.90 18.28 -8.95
C ILE A 238 21.97 17.98 -10.12
N GLN A 239 21.11 16.98 -9.95
CA GLN A 239 20.20 16.50 -10.98
C GLN A 239 18.76 16.47 -10.45
N PRO A 240 17.81 17.15 -11.11
CA PRO A 240 16.41 17.13 -10.71
C PRO A 240 15.72 15.86 -11.20
N MET A 241 15.26 15.03 -10.27
CA MET A 241 14.57 13.77 -10.54
C MET A 241 13.16 13.81 -9.98
N ARG A 242 12.17 13.44 -10.79
CA ARG A 242 10.82 13.13 -10.33
C ARG A 242 10.79 11.73 -9.77
N VAL A 243 10.39 11.62 -8.50
CA VAL A 243 10.23 10.33 -7.81
C VAL A 243 8.79 9.86 -7.93
N ILE A 244 8.61 8.67 -8.50
CA ILE A 244 7.34 8.00 -8.70
C ILE A 244 7.34 6.76 -7.83
N VAL A 245 6.44 6.72 -6.85
CA VAL A 245 6.26 5.58 -5.95
C VAL A 245 5.07 4.78 -6.44
N VAL A 246 5.31 3.53 -6.80
CA VAL A 246 4.29 2.56 -7.21
C VAL A 246 4.12 1.54 -6.09
N GLN A 247 2.88 1.30 -5.69
CA GLN A 247 2.53 0.27 -4.72
C GLN A 247 1.68 -0.78 -5.42
N ALA A 248 1.96 -2.05 -5.17
CA ALA A 248 1.11 -3.14 -5.66
C ALA A 248 -0.19 -3.14 -4.86
N ALA A 249 -1.33 -3.10 -5.56
CA ALA A 249 -2.67 -3.04 -4.93
C ALA A 249 -2.98 -4.30 -4.08
N GLU A 250 -2.40 -5.44 -4.45
CA GLU A 250 -2.59 -6.74 -3.80
C GLU A 250 -1.66 -6.93 -2.59
N PHE A 251 -0.58 -6.15 -2.49
CA PHE A 251 0.54 -6.45 -1.59
C PHE A 251 1.08 -5.22 -0.87
N ALA A 252 0.17 -4.44 -0.27
CA ALA A 252 0.59 -3.50 0.76
C ALA A 252 1.26 -4.32 1.87
N PRO A 253 2.58 -4.14 2.10
CA PRO A 253 3.18 -2.81 2.17
C PRO A 253 4.49 -2.63 1.38
N CYS A 254 4.68 -3.33 0.26
CA CYS A 254 5.87 -3.11 -0.57
C CYS A 254 5.64 -2.01 -1.62
N LEU A 255 6.70 -1.26 -1.93
CA LEU A 255 6.71 -0.20 -2.93
C LEU A 255 7.92 -0.32 -3.84
N VAL A 256 7.81 0.27 -5.03
CA VAL A 256 8.93 0.52 -5.94
C VAL A 256 9.01 2.02 -6.22
N ALA A 257 10.18 2.61 -5.99
CA ALA A 257 10.47 4.00 -6.29
C ALA A 257 11.25 4.11 -7.60
N PHE A 258 10.62 4.68 -8.61
CA PHE A 258 11.24 5.03 -9.88
C PHE A 258 11.66 6.48 -9.87
N HIS A 259 12.85 6.76 -10.40
CA HIS A 259 13.33 8.12 -10.62
C HIS A 259 13.36 8.37 -12.12
N VAL A 260 12.77 9.47 -12.54
CA VAL A 260 12.83 9.93 -13.92
C VAL A 260 13.30 11.38 -13.94
N PRO A 261 14.09 11.82 -14.93
CA PRO A 261 14.47 13.22 -15.07
C PRO A 261 13.26 14.16 -15.02
N ALA A 262 13.40 15.29 -14.32
CA ALA A 262 12.33 16.28 -14.24
C ALA A 262 12.10 17.00 -15.57
N GLN A 263 13.16 17.10 -16.39
CA GLN A 263 13.19 17.58 -17.77
C GLN A 263 13.78 16.47 -18.64
N PRO A 264 13.45 16.38 -19.94
CA PRO A 264 14.13 15.47 -20.85
C PRO A 264 15.63 15.69 -20.73
N ALA A 265 16.39 14.62 -20.49
CA ALA A 265 17.84 14.75 -20.47
C ALA A 265 18.31 15.08 -21.89
N ASP A 266 19.25 16.01 -22.02
CA ASP A 266 20.06 16.07 -23.23
C ASP A 266 20.86 14.77 -23.30
N ASP A 267 20.68 13.98 -24.36
CA ASP A 267 21.26 12.63 -24.54
C ASP A 267 22.79 12.58 -24.33
N SER A 268 23.47 13.72 -24.43
CA SER A 268 24.92 13.87 -24.18
C SER A 268 25.32 13.67 -22.72
N THR A 269 24.43 13.88 -21.75
CA THR A 269 24.74 13.78 -20.31
C THR A 269 24.74 12.33 -19.78
N LEU A 270 24.16 11.41 -20.55
CA LEU A 270 23.90 10.02 -20.13
C LEU A 270 24.84 8.99 -20.76
N GLY A 271 25.52 9.33 -21.86
CA GLY A 271 26.50 8.47 -22.52
C GLY A 271 27.60 7.97 -21.58
N ASP A 272 27.96 8.77 -20.58
CA ASP A 272 29.00 8.45 -19.59
C ASP A 272 28.55 7.49 -18.46
N LEU A 273 27.25 7.18 -18.37
CA LEU A 273 26.73 6.19 -17.41
C LEU A 273 26.68 4.77 -18.00
N GLY A 274 26.81 4.63 -19.33
CA GLY A 274 26.60 3.39 -20.09
C GLY A 274 27.85 2.55 -20.40
N HIS A 275 29.06 3.01 -20.07
CA HIS A 275 30.31 2.29 -20.38
C HIS A 275 31.21 2.10 -19.15
N GLY A 276 30.70 1.39 -18.15
CA GLY A 276 31.55 0.69 -17.18
C GLY A 276 31.80 -0.73 -17.66
N ASP A 277 33.05 -1.01 -18.00
CA ASP A 277 33.61 -2.29 -18.46
C ASP A 277 33.09 -3.51 -17.64
N PRO A 278 32.62 -4.62 -18.25
CA PRO A 278 32.25 -5.82 -17.52
C PRO A 278 33.52 -6.60 -17.15
N ALA A 279 34.21 -6.17 -16.10
CA ALA A 279 35.31 -6.93 -15.52
C ALA A 279 34.98 -7.33 -14.09
N GLY A 280 34.65 -8.61 -13.90
CA GLY A 280 34.52 -9.21 -12.57
C GLY A 280 33.60 -10.41 -12.50
N ASP A 281 34.05 -11.53 -13.08
CA ASP A 281 33.49 -12.87 -12.91
C ASP A 281 33.19 -13.25 -11.45
N GLY A 282 32.06 -13.95 -11.27
CA GLY A 282 31.95 -15.09 -10.37
C GLY A 282 31.49 -14.82 -8.93
N PHE A 283 30.20 -14.98 -8.67
CA PHE A 283 29.72 -15.41 -7.36
C PHE A 283 28.79 -16.62 -7.49
N ARG A 284 29.24 -17.74 -6.92
CA ARG A 284 28.39 -18.79 -6.36
C ARG A 284 27.74 -18.29 -5.07
#